data_AF-A0A447T7Q1-F1
#
_entry.id   AF-A0A447T7Q1-F1
#
_cell.length_a   1.000
_cell.length_b   1.000
_cell.length_c   1.000
_cell.angle_alpha   90.00
_cell.angle_beta   90.00
_cell.angle_gamma   90.00
#
_symmetry.space_group_name_H-M   'P 1'
#
loop_
_entity.id
_entity.type
_entity.pdbx_description
1 polymer ?
#
loop_
_entity_poly.entity_id
_entity_poly.type
_entity_poly.pdbx_seq_one_letter_code
_entity_poly.pdbx_strand_id
1 'polypeptide(L)'
;MVDIMRKLLSLSLFALLAGLAQADELKPARNGDFAHYTFALAWQPGFCTAGGEGCLPSQPKEELIGLHGLWPSEPKSLEDKA
;
A
#
# COMPACT_ATOMS: atom_id res chain seq x y z
N MET A 1 -7.40 27.07 31.87
CA MET A 1 -6.93 27.90 30.74
C MET A 1 -5.62 27.36 30.15
N VAL A 2 -4.61 27.11 30.98
CA VAL A 2 -3.29 26.56 30.56
C VAL A 2 -3.42 25.19 29.86
N ASP A 3 -4.26 24.28 30.37
CA ASP A 3 -4.45 22.96 29.75
C ASP A 3 -5.13 23.00 28.38
N ILE A 4 -6.08 23.91 28.19
CA ILE A 4 -6.78 24.09 26.91
C ILE A 4 -5.80 24.65 25.88
N MET A 5 -5.01 25.64 26.26
CA MET A 5 -3.98 26.23 25.40
C MET A 5 -2.91 25.22 25.01
N ARG A 6 -2.48 24.37 25.95
CA ARG A 6 -1.50 23.31 25.68
C ARG A 6 -2.04 22.25 24.73
N LYS A 7 -3.31 21.84 24.88
CA LYS A 7 -3.97 20.91 23.94
C LYS A 7 -4.08 21.50 22.53
N LEU A 8 -4.48 22.77 22.42
CA LEU A 8 -4.57 23.47 21.14
C LEU A 8 -3.20 23.58 20.47
N LEU A 9 -2.15 23.91 21.23
CA LEU A 9 -0.79 23.99 20.71
C LEU A 9 -0.30 22.63 20.18
N SER A 10 -0.56 21.55 20.92
CA SER A 10 -0.23 20.18 20.50
C SER A 10 -0.99 19.76 19.25
N LEU A 11 -2.28 20.11 19.13
CA LEU A 11 -3.09 19.79 17.96
C LEU A 11 -2.59 20.52 16.71
N SER A 12 -2.26 21.80 16.84
CA SER A 12 -1.70 22.61 15.75
C SER A 12 -0.34 22.09 15.30
N LEU A 13 0.53 21.70 16.24
CA LEU A 13 1.83 21.11 15.90
C LEU A 13 1.67 19.76 15.17
N PHE A 14 0.72 18.93 15.60
CA PHE A 14 0.44 17.65 14.95
C PHE A 14 -0.09 17.84 13.51
N ALA A 15 -1.01 18.78 13.32
CA ALA A 15 -1.54 19.11 12.00
C ALA A 15 -0.45 19.63 11.04
N LEU A 16 0.49 20.44 11.56
CA LEU A 16 1.61 20.95 10.78
C LEU A 16 2.58 19.83 10.34
N LEU A 17 2.88 18.88 11.24
CA LEU A 17 3.75 17.74 10.96
C LEU A 17 3.12 16.75 9.98
N ALA A 18 1.80 16.52 10.07
CA ALA A 18 1.08 15.64 9.15
C ALA A 18 1.12 16.16 7.69
N GLY A 19 1.09 17.47 7.48
CA GLY A 19 1.17 18.07 6.14
C GLY A 19 2.54 17.92 5.46
N LEU A 20 3.60 17.73 6.24
CA LEU A 20 4.96 17.54 5.74
C LEU A 20 5.27 16.09 5.35
N ALA A 21 4.45 15.13 5.78
CA ALA A 21 4.60 13.72 5.42
C ALA A 21 4.03 13.47 4.01
N GLN A 22 4.81 13.83 2.98
CA GLN A 22 4.54 13.41 1.60
C GLN A 22 5.28 12.10 1.34
N ALA A 23 4.59 11.11 0.78
CA ALA A 23 5.26 9.92 0.26
C ALA A 23 5.99 10.31 -1.02
N ASP A 24 7.24 9.86 -1.17
CA ASP A 24 7.94 10.01 -2.43
C ASP A 24 7.18 9.28 -3.54
N GLU A 25 7.19 9.86 -4.72
CA GLU A 25 6.66 9.21 -5.91
C GLU A 25 7.46 7.94 -6.19
N LEU A 26 6.76 6.83 -6.45
CA LEU A 26 7.38 5.56 -6.79
C LEU A 26 8.09 5.67 -8.13
N LYS A 27 9.39 5.96 -8.08
CA LYS A 27 10.25 6.09 -9.26
C LYS A 27 11.18 4.89 -9.37
N PRO A 28 11.07 4.07 -10.43
CA PRO A 28 11.97 2.96 -10.63
C PRO A 28 13.41 3.46 -10.86
N ALA A 29 14.37 2.95 -10.11
CA ALA A 29 15.79 3.29 -10.27
C ALA A 29 16.42 2.69 -11.54
N ARG A 30 15.80 1.63 -12.10
CA ARG A 30 16.22 0.92 -13.32
C ARG A 30 15.00 0.24 -13.96
N ASN A 31 15.09 -0.06 -15.25
CA ASN A 31 14.04 -0.76 -16.03
C ASN A 31 12.67 -0.10 -15.85
N GLY A 32 12.64 1.24 -15.85
CA GLY A 32 11.42 2.03 -15.67
C GLY A 32 10.58 2.17 -16.93
N ASP A 33 11.00 1.54 -18.02
CA ASP A 33 10.38 1.56 -19.33
C ASP A 33 9.28 0.49 -19.50
N PHE A 34 8.57 0.18 -18.40
CA PHE A 34 7.35 -0.62 -18.41
C PHE A 34 6.13 0.26 -18.73
N ALA A 35 5.08 -0.34 -19.29
CA ALA A 35 3.93 0.41 -19.78
C ALA A 35 2.94 0.81 -18.67
N HIS A 36 2.80 -0.02 -17.64
CA HIS A 36 1.82 0.18 -16.57
C HIS A 36 2.16 -0.60 -15.31
N TYR A 37 1.46 -0.27 -14.22
CA TYR A 37 1.37 -1.12 -13.04
C TYR A 37 0.07 -1.92 -13.05
N THR A 38 0.15 -3.18 -12.66
CA THR A 38 -1.02 -3.96 -12.22
C THR A 38 -1.20 -3.75 -10.73
N PHE A 39 -2.31 -3.11 -10.34
CA PHE A 39 -2.76 -3.02 -8.96
C PHE A 39 -3.57 -4.27 -8.61
N ALA A 40 -2.88 -5.27 -8.06
CA ALA A 40 -3.46 -6.55 -7.74
C ALA A 40 -4.10 -6.51 -6.34
N LEU A 41 -5.40 -6.78 -6.30
CA LEU A 41 -6.16 -6.94 -5.07
C LEU A 41 -6.53 -8.41 -4.88
N ALA A 42 -6.47 -8.88 -3.64
CA ALA A 42 -6.84 -10.23 -3.28
C ALA A 42 -8.17 -10.22 -2.50
N TRP A 43 -9.10 -11.08 -2.94
CA TRP A 43 -10.22 -11.48 -2.10
C TRP A 43 -9.73 -12.52 -1.09
N GLN A 44 -9.42 -12.06 0.12
CA GLN A 44 -8.75 -12.87 1.14
C GLN A 44 -9.55 -14.11 1.57
N PRO A 45 -10.88 -14.05 1.75
CA PRO A 45 -11.68 -15.22 2.11
C PRO A 45 -11.67 -16.29 1.01
N GLY A 46 -11.66 -15.87 -0.27
CA GLY A 46 -11.51 -16.78 -1.40
C GLY A 46 -10.15 -17.48 -1.40
N PHE A 47 -9.07 -16.70 -1.24
CA PHE A 47 -7.70 -17.25 -1.15
C PHE A 47 -7.55 -18.28 -0.02
N CYS A 48 -8.08 -17.99 1.16
CA CYS A 48 -7.96 -18.89 2.30
C CYS A 48 -8.88 -20.09 2.23
N THR A 49 -10.07 -19.96 1.64
CA THR A 49 -10.95 -21.12 1.38
C THR A 49 -10.29 -22.09 0.40
N ALA A 50 -9.47 -21.61 -0.53
CA ALA A 50 -8.69 -22.42 -1.45
C ALA A 50 -7.44 -23.09 -0.82
N GLY A 51 -7.20 -22.91 0.49
CA GLY A 51 -6.04 -23.49 1.19
C GLY A 51 -4.77 -22.66 1.06
N GLY A 52 -4.88 -21.35 0.81
CA GLY A 52 -3.73 -20.45 0.78
C GLY A 52 -2.92 -20.45 2.09
N GLU A 53 -1.62 -20.19 1.97
CA GLU A 53 -0.72 -20.13 3.13
C GLU A 53 -0.95 -18.88 3.99
N GLY A 54 -0.65 -18.98 5.30
CA GLY A 54 -0.74 -17.86 6.24
C GLY A 54 -2.16 -17.52 6.71
N CYS A 55 -3.16 -18.29 6.32
CA CYS A 55 -4.54 -18.12 6.76
C CYS A 55 -4.75 -18.64 8.19
N LEU A 56 -5.49 -17.89 9.00
CA LEU A 56 -5.84 -18.27 10.36
C LEU A 56 -7.26 -18.87 10.40
N PRO A 57 -7.52 -19.91 11.21
CA PRO A 57 -8.85 -20.52 11.30
C PRO A 57 -9.96 -19.54 11.71
N SER A 58 -9.63 -18.53 12.52
CA SER A 58 -10.57 -17.55 13.08
C SER A 58 -10.56 -16.19 12.37
N GLN A 59 -9.97 -16.09 11.17
CA GLN A 59 -9.94 -14.84 10.43
C GLN A 59 -11.35 -14.40 9.99
N PRO A 60 -11.61 -13.09 9.84
CA PRO A 60 -12.89 -12.61 9.33
C PRO A 60 -13.15 -13.15 7.91
N LYS A 61 -14.43 -13.41 7.60
CA LYS A 61 -14.83 -13.96 6.29
C LYS A 61 -15.58 -12.97 5.41
N GLU A 62 -15.83 -11.77 5.92
CA GLU A 62 -16.57 -10.71 5.24
C GLU A 62 -15.65 -9.49 5.06
N GLU A 63 -15.78 -8.82 3.90
CA GLU A 63 -15.13 -7.55 3.57
C GLU A 63 -13.59 -7.47 3.70
N LEU A 64 -12.88 -8.49 3.23
CA LEU A 64 -11.41 -8.47 3.18
C LEU A 64 -10.87 -8.45 1.74
N ILE A 65 -10.88 -7.25 1.14
CA ILE A 65 -10.09 -6.95 -0.05
C ILE A 65 -8.72 -6.45 0.42
N GLY A 66 -7.71 -7.30 0.28
CA GLY A 66 -6.33 -6.98 0.63
C GLY A 66 -5.53 -6.52 -0.58
N LEU A 67 -4.48 -5.72 -0.34
CA LEU A 67 -3.46 -5.49 -1.34
C LEU A 67 -2.66 -6.78 -1.55
N HIS A 68 -2.67 -7.31 -2.77
CA HIS A 68 -1.76 -8.40 -3.15
C HIS A 68 -0.42 -7.80 -3.58
N GLY A 69 -0.45 -6.83 -4.49
CA GLY A 69 0.77 -6.21 -4.98
C GLY A 69 0.53 -5.07 -5.96
N LEU A 70 1.59 -4.33 -6.21
CA LEU A 70 1.68 -3.33 -7.27
C LEU A 70 2.85 -3.74 -8.16
N TRP A 71 2.55 -4.30 -9.32
CA TRP A 71 3.55 -4.94 -10.16
C TRP A 71 3.72 -4.18 -11.47
N PRO A 72 4.94 -3.71 -11.81
CA PRO A 72 5.17 -3.16 -13.14
C PRO A 72 5.00 -4.27 -14.18
N SER A 73 4.49 -3.92 -15.36
CA SER A 73 4.55 -4.82 -16.52
C SER A 73 5.99 -5.12 -16.90
N GLU A 74 6.19 -6.04 -17.84
CA GLU A 74 7.51 -6.26 -18.41
C GLU A 74 8.09 -4.93 -18.95
N PRO A 75 9.35 -4.59 -18.58
CA PRO A 75 10.06 -3.45 -19.15
C PRO A 75 10.50 -3.74 -20.59
N LYS A 76 10.31 -2.77 -21.49
CA LYS A 76 10.67 -2.90 -22.92
C LYS A 76 12.12 -3.31 -23.15
N SER A 77 13.05 -2.81 -22.34
CA SER A 77 14.47 -3.15 -22.36
C SER A 77 14.80 -4.62 -22.11
N LEU A 78 13.82 -5.43 -21.68
CA LEU A 78 13.96 -6.86 -21.42
C LEU A 78 13.23 -7.75 -22.45
N GLU A 79 12.32 -7.21 -23.25
CA GLU A 79 11.41 -7.99 -24.14
C GLU A 79 12.15 -8.82 -25.22
N ASP A 80 13.38 -8.42 -25.59
CA ASP A 80 14.18 -9.10 -26.63
C ASP A 80 15.29 -10.03 -26.06
N LYS A 81 15.28 -10.31 -24.76
CA LYS A 81 16.29 -11.15 -24.09
C LYS A 81 15.80 -12.55 -23.72
N ALA A 82 14.57 -12.91 -24.11
CA ALA A 82 13.93 -14.19 -23.81
C ALA A 82 14.27 -15.28 -24.84
#